data_AF-A0A0F6PAB5-F1
#
_entry.id   AF-A0A0F6PAB5-F1
#
_cell.length_a   1.000
_cell.length_b   1.000
_cell.length_c   1.000
_cell.angle_alpha   90.00
_cell.angle_beta   90.00
_cell.angle_gamma   90.00
#
_symmetry.space_group_name_H-M   'P 1'
#
loop_
_entity.id
_entity.type
_entity.pdbx_description
1 polymer ?
#
loop_
_entity_poly.entity_id
_entity_poly.type
_entity_poly.pdbx_seq_one_letter_code
_entity_poly.pdbx_strand_id
1 'polypeptide(L)'
;RSFQTPKWLEYVLVIFGTFSCEGGPIEWVGTHRIHHLHSDTEKDPHDSNRGFWWSHMGWMIHFAPAHDEVPRFTKDIIDDPVYQFLQKNFIFLQIALGLALFFLGGWSFVVWGIFFRIVWVYHCTWLVNSATHKFGYRSHESGDRSTNCWWVALLVFGEGWHNNHHAFQYSARHGL
;
A
#
# COMPACT_ATOMS: atom_id res chain seq x y z
N ARG A 1 -5.58 -8.30 -10.63
CA ARG A 1 -6.93 -8.03 -10.07
C ARG A 1 -7.49 -9.36 -9.58
N SER A 2 -8.07 -9.41 -8.38
CA SER A 2 -8.46 -10.66 -7.72
C SER A 2 -9.97 -10.87 -7.57
N PHE A 3 -10.78 -9.80 -7.68
CA PHE A 3 -12.24 -9.87 -7.68
C PHE A 3 -12.84 -8.72 -8.50
N GLN A 4 -14.13 -8.79 -8.77
CA GLN A 4 -14.89 -7.77 -9.48
C GLN A 4 -15.98 -7.19 -8.58
N THR A 5 -16.20 -5.89 -8.64
CA THR A 5 -17.28 -5.19 -7.94
C THR A 5 -18.01 -4.24 -8.89
N PRO A 6 -19.25 -3.84 -8.57
CA PRO A 6 -19.89 -2.72 -9.23
C PRO A 6 -19.02 -1.46 -9.09
N LYS A 7 -18.99 -0.61 -10.13
CA LYS A 7 -18.11 0.58 -10.18
C LYS A 7 -18.29 1.55 -9.02
N TRP A 8 -19.50 1.74 -8.51
CA TRP A 8 -19.73 2.61 -7.36
C TRP A 8 -19.01 2.10 -6.10
N LEU A 9 -18.96 0.77 -5.90
CA LEU A 9 -18.28 0.16 -4.76
C LEU A 9 -16.77 0.22 -4.94
N GLU A 10 -16.27 -0.03 -6.17
CA GLU A 10 -14.86 0.17 -6.51
C GLU A 10 -14.40 1.59 -6.14
N TYR A 11 -15.13 2.62 -6.58
CA TYR A 11 -14.79 4.00 -6.28
C TYR A 11 -14.85 4.34 -4.79
N VAL A 12 -15.83 3.83 -4.04
CA VAL A 12 -15.89 4.01 -2.58
C VAL A 12 -14.63 3.43 -1.91
N LEU A 13 -14.23 2.22 -2.29
CA LEU A 13 -13.03 1.58 -1.73
C LEU A 13 -11.75 2.35 -2.08
N VAL A 14 -11.63 2.84 -3.32
CA VAL A 14 -10.46 3.63 -3.75
C VAL A 14 -10.41 4.99 -3.05
N ILE A 15 -11.56 5.61 -2.77
CA ILE A 15 -11.62 6.84 -1.97
C ILE A 15 -11.11 6.58 -0.55
N PHE A 16 -11.55 5.49 0.10
CA PHE A 16 -11.02 5.12 1.42
C PHE A 16 -9.53 4.81 1.39
N GLY A 17 -9.05 4.10 0.36
CA GLY A 17 -7.62 3.89 0.13
C GLY A 17 -6.87 5.20 -0.04
N THR A 18 -7.42 6.17 -0.79
CA THR A 18 -6.81 7.50 -0.97
C THR A 18 -6.68 8.25 0.36
N PHE A 19 -7.60 8.01 1.30
CA PHE A 19 -7.50 8.57 2.65
C PHE A 19 -6.37 7.96 3.49
N SER A 20 -5.77 6.81 3.13
CA SER A 20 -4.57 6.29 3.81
C SER A 20 -3.35 7.19 3.62
N CYS A 21 -3.37 8.04 2.59
CA CYS A 21 -2.29 8.97 2.24
C CYS A 21 -0.99 8.29 1.80
N GLU A 22 -1.04 7.06 1.29
CA GLU A 22 0.15 6.28 0.88
C GLU A 22 0.60 6.55 -0.57
N GLY A 23 0.32 7.75 -1.07
CA GLY A 23 0.43 8.10 -2.49
C GLY A 23 -0.91 8.03 -3.20
N GLY A 24 -0.93 8.49 -4.46
CA GLY A 24 -2.12 8.38 -5.29
C GLY A 24 -2.39 6.92 -5.72
N PRO A 25 -3.66 6.54 -5.97
CA PRO A 25 -4.02 5.15 -6.25
C PRO A 25 -3.37 4.57 -7.52
N ILE A 26 -3.07 5.38 -8.54
CA ILE A 26 -2.39 4.90 -9.75
C ILE A 26 -0.94 4.54 -9.40
N GLU A 27 -0.25 5.43 -8.69
CA GLU A 27 1.13 5.21 -8.28
C GLU A 27 1.28 4.05 -7.30
N TRP A 28 0.38 3.94 -6.32
CA TRP A 28 0.36 2.83 -5.38
C TRP A 28 0.19 1.49 -6.10
N VAL A 29 -0.81 1.39 -6.99
CA VAL A 29 -1.08 0.16 -7.75
C VAL A 29 0.07 -0.18 -8.70
N GLY A 30 0.65 0.81 -9.37
CA GLY A 30 1.80 0.61 -10.26
C GLY A 30 3.02 0.10 -9.51
N THR A 31 3.40 0.78 -8.43
CA THR A 31 4.52 0.42 -7.55
C THR A 31 4.32 -0.99 -6.98
N HIS A 32 3.11 -1.33 -6.51
CA HIS A 32 2.82 -2.66 -5.98
C HIS A 32 2.92 -3.76 -7.04
N ARG A 33 2.48 -3.50 -8.28
CA ARG A 33 2.63 -4.47 -9.40
C ARG A 33 4.10 -4.66 -9.78
N ILE A 34 4.90 -3.60 -9.74
CA ILE A 34 6.35 -3.68 -9.98
C ILE A 34 7.03 -4.50 -8.88
N HIS A 35 6.68 -4.24 -7.62
CA HIS A 35 7.14 -5.04 -6.49
C HIS A 35 6.84 -6.52 -6.69
N HIS A 36 5.61 -6.92 -7.01
CA HIS A 36 5.29 -8.32 -7.28
C HIS A 36 6.09 -8.96 -8.42
N LEU A 37 6.39 -8.18 -9.47
CA LEU A 37 7.17 -8.68 -10.61
C LEU A 37 8.67 -8.83 -10.28
N HIS A 38 9.17 -7.99 -9.39
CA HIS A 38 10.60 -7.81 -9.13
C HIS A 38 10.97 -7.97 -7.66
N SER A 39 10.11 -8.62 -6.87
CA SER A 39 10.20 -8.69 -5.41
C SER A 39 11.57 -9.17 -4.99
N ASP A 40 12.17 -8.47 -4.03
CA ASP A 40 13.49 -8.79 -3.51
C ASP A 40 14.60 -8.82 -4.59
N THR A 41 14.50 -7.90 -5.56
CA THR A 41 15.56 -7.61 -6.54
C THR A 41 15.82 -6.11 -6.62
N GLU A 42 16.90 -5.68 -7.28
CA GLU A 42 17.26 -4.26 -7.39
C GLU A 42 16.18 -3.36 -8.04
N LYS A 43 15.24 -3.96 -8.78
CA LYS A 43 14.13 -3.23 -9.42
C LYS A 43 12.93 -3.02 -8.50
N ASP A 44 12.89 -3.70 -7.35
CA ASP A 44 11.87 -3.50 -6.32
C ASP A 44 12.20 -2.22 -5.51
N PRO A 45 11.31 -1.21 -5.49
CA PRO A 45 11.52 0.02 -4.72
C PRO A 45 11.83 -0.25 -3.24
N HIS A 46 11.17 -1.24 -2.65
CA HIS A 46 11.33 -1.61 -1.25
C HIS A 46 12.03 -2.96 -1.08
N ASP A 47 13.00 -3.26 -1.96
CA ASP A 47 13.83 -4.46 -1.93
C ASP A 47 14.34 -4.80 -0.51
N SER A 48 13.87 -5.91 0.04
CA SER A 48 14.24 -6.31 1.39
C SER A 48 15.73 -6.73 1.50
N ASN A 49 16.46 -6.94 0.39
CA ASN A 49 17.89 -7.29 0.41
C ASN A 49 18.76 -6.13 0.88
N ARG A 50 18.26 -4.91 0.72
CA ARG A 50 18.90 -3.70 1.23
C ARG A 50 18.73 -3.52 2.74
N GLY A 51 18.01 -4.42 3.39
CA GLY A 51 17.85 -4.52 4.83
C GLY A 51 16.50 -4.02 5.34
N PHE A 52 16.20 -4.37 6.58
CA PHE A 52 14.90 -4.13 7.22
C PHE A 52 14.47 -2.65 7.19
N TRP A 53 15.39 -1.73 7.49
CA TRP A 53 15.08 -0.30 7.53
C TRP A 53 14.88 0.30 6.15
N TRP A 54 15.54 -0.26 5.13
CA TRP A 54 15.30 0.13 3.74
C TRP A 54 13.87 -0.20 3.33
N SER A 55 13.47 -1.46 3.44
CA SER A 55 12.13 -1.90 3.03
C SER A 55 11.02 -1.35 3.93
N HIS A 56 11.33 -1.01 5.19
CA HIS A 56 10.37 -0.37 6.08
C HIS A 56 10.08 1.06 5.66
N MET A 57 11.09 1.95 5.64
CA MET A 57 10.83 3.37 5.36
C MET A 57 11.93 4.06 4.54
N GLY A 58 13.11 3.48 4.45
CA GLY A 58 14.24 4.07 3.74
C GLY A 58 13.91 4.31 2.27
N TRP A 59 13.22 3.38 1.61
CA TRP A 59 12.84 3.55 0.21
C TRP A 59 12.02 4.81 -0.09
N MET A 60 11.19 5.28 0.85
CA MET A 60 10.31 6.45 0.69
C MET A 60 11.08 7.77 0.51
N ILE A 61 12.32 7.86 1.00
CA ILE A 61 13.16 9.05 0.90
C ILE A 61 14.11 9.01 -0.31
N HIS A 62 13.98 8.00 -1.17
CA HIS A 62 14.76 7.85 -2.39
C HIS A 62 13.86 7.81 -3.61
N PHE A 63 14.32 8.40 -4.71
CA PHE A 63 13.67 8.22 -6.00
C PHE A 63 13.89 6.79 -6.49
N ALA A 64 12.81 6.05 -6.75
CA ALA A 64 12.86 4.74 -7.38
C ALA A 64 12.62 4.85 -8.89
N PRO A 65 13.55 4.40 -9.76
CA PRO A 65 13.32 4.37 -11.22
C PRO A 65 12.05 3.61 -11.63
N ALA A 66 11.53 2.73 -10.78
CA ALA A 66 10.24 2.07 -10.93
C ALA A 66 9.06 3.04 -11.15
N HIS A 67 9.13 4.28 -10.64
CA HIS A 67 8.07 5.28 -10.84
C HIS A 67 7.84 5.60 -12.32
N ASP A 68 8.89 5.55 -13.14
CA ASP A 68 8.79 5.81 -14.59
C ASP A 68 8.04 4.68 -15.33
N GLU A 69 7.97 3.47 -14.74
CA GLU A 69 7.26 2.34 -15.31
C GLU A 69 5.78 2.28 -14.89
N VAL A 70 5.33 3.05 -13.88
CA VAL A 70 3.95 3.04 -13.37
C VAL A 70 2.89 3.11 -14.50
N PRO A 71 3.00 3.97 -15.52
CA PRO A 71 2.00 4.01 -16.61
C PRO A 71 1.87 2.69 -17.37
N ARG A 72 2.98 1.97 -17.56
CA ARG A 72 2.99 0.66 -18.23
C ARG A 72 2.20 -0.37 -17.43
N PHE A 73 2.29 -0.32 -16.10
CA PHE A 73 1.66 -1.25 -15.18
C PHE A 73 0.23 -0.87 -14.79
N THR A 74 -0.31 0.26 -15.24
CA THR A 74 -1.62 0.78 -14.79
C THR A 74 -2.58 1.10 -15.93
N LYS A 75 -2.34 0.56 -17.14
CA LYS A 75 -3.18 0.78 -18.34
C LYS A 75 -4.68 0.50 -18.13
N ASP A 76 -5.03 -0.33 -17.15
CA ASP A 76 -6.42 -0.67 -16.81
C ASP A 76 -7.14 0.39 -15.95
N ILE A 77 -6.43 1.38 -15.42
CA ILE A 77 -6.97 2.44 -14.54
C ILE A 77 -6.46 3.85 -14.86
N ILE A 78 -5.36 4.00 -15.62
CA ILE A 78 -4.67 5.29 -15.79
C ILE A 78 -5.52 6.35 -16.50
N ASP A 79 -6.43 5.93 -17.37
CA ASP A 79 -7.33 6.82 -18.12
C ASP A 79 -8.69 7.03 -17.40
N ASP A 80 -8.91 6.42 -16.23
CA ASP A 80 -10.15 6.60 -15.46
C ASP A 80 -10.14 7.96 -14.74
N PRO A 81 -11.13 8.85 -15.00
CA PRO A 81 -11.13 10.21 -14.46
C PRO A 81 -11.23 10.26 -12.93
N VAL A 82 -11.86 9.27 -12.29
CA VAL A 82 -11.94 9.20 -10.83
C VAL A 82 -10.57 8.87 -10.26
N TYR A 83 -9.86 7.91 -10.85
CA TYR A 83 -8.50 7.57 -10.45
C TYR A 83 -7.53 8.73 -10.65
N GLN A 84 -7.61 9.44 -11.78
CA GLN A 84 -6.78 10.63 -12.03
C GLN A 84 -7.07 11.76 -11.03
N PHE A 85 -8.34 11.99 -10.70
CA PHE A 85 -8.72 12.97 -9.69
C PHE A 85 -8.11 12.62 -8.32
N LEU A 86 -8.27 11.37 -7.87
CA LEU A 86 -7.73 10.92 -6.58
C LEU A 86 -6.19 10.93 -6.57
N GLN A 87 -5.55 10.50 -7.66
CA GLN A 87 -4.09 10.54 -7.84
C GLN A 87 -3.53 11.94 -7.64
N LYS A 88 -4.18 12.96 -8.22
CA LYS A 88 -3.72 14.34 -8.14
C LYS A 88 -4.06 15.03 -6.82
N ASN A 89 -5.16 14.63 -6.17
CA ASN A 89 -5.75 15.40 -5.08
C ASN A 89 -5.67 14.72 -3.70
N PHE A 90 -5.02 13.56 -3.55
CA PHE A 90 -4.98 12.84 -2.27
C PHE A 90 -4.52 13.72 -1.08
N ILE A 91 -3.51 14.59 -1.26
CA ILE A 91 -3.09 15.54 -0.23
C ILE A 91 -4.16 16.60 0.07
N PHE A 92 -4.81 17.15 -0.95
CA PHE A 92 -5.88 18.13 -0.75
C PHE A 92 -7.09 17.52 -0.03
N LEU A 93 -7.38 16.23 -0.28
CA LEU A 93 -8.41 15.48 0.46
C LEU A 93 -8.04 15.34 1.94
N GLN A 94 -6.76 15.11 2.29
CA GLN A 94 -6.31 15.12 3.69
C GLN A 94 -6.48 16.50 4.35
N ILE A 95 -6.16 17.58 3.62
CA ILE A 95 -6.34 18.94 4.12
C ILE A 95 -7.83 19.23 4.37
N ALA A 96 -8.71 18.86 3.44
CA ALA A 96 -10.15 19.02 3.59
C ALA A 96 -10.68 18.22 4.79
N LEU A 97 -10.24 16.98 4.98
CA LEU A 97 -10.58 16.17 6.14
C LEU A 97 -10.07 16.81 7.44
N GLY A 98 -8.84 17.32 7.45
CA GLY A 98 -8.25 18.00 8.59
C GLY A 98 -9.04 19.25 9.00
N LEU A 99 -9.47 20.06 8.04
CA LEU A 99 -10.33 21.22 8.28
C LEU A 99 -11.69 20.79 8.85
N ALA A 100 -12.31 19.77 8.29
CA ALA A 100 -13.59 19.25 8.81
C ALA A 100 -13.44 18.76 10.26
N LEU A 101 -12.40 18.00 10.55
CA LEU A 101 -12.08 17.53 11.91
C LEU A 101 -11.81 18.69 12.88
N PHE A 102 -11.11 19.73 12.41
CA PHE A 102 -10.87 20.93 13.20
C PHE A 102 -12.18 21.63 13.59
N PHE A 103 -13.12 21.77 12.66
CA PHE A 103 -14.43 22.38 12.98
C PHE A 103 -15.31 21.49 13.87
N LEU A 104 -15.11 20.17 13.86
CA LEU A 104 -15.88 19.23 14.68
C LEU A 104 -15.35 19.09 16.12
N GLY A 105 -14.03 19.14 16.32
CA GLY A 105 -13.43 18.86 17.63
C GLY A 105 -12.08 19.54 17.89
N GLY A 106 -11.77 20.58 17.12
CA GLY A 106 -10.55 21.37 17.26
C GLY A 106 -9.27 20.60 16.96
N TRP A 107 -8.15 21.12 17.45
CA TRP A 107 -6.82 20.56 17.20
C TRP A 107 -6.65 19.12 17.67
N SER A 108 -7.34 18.70 18.73
CA SER A 108 -7.27 17.30 19.20
C SER A 108 -7.70 16.32 18.11
N PHE A 109 -8.80 16.62 17.41
CA PHE A 109 -9.31 15.78 16.34
C PHE A 109 -8.37 15.77 15.12
N VAL A 110 -7.70 16.88 14.84
CA VAL A 110 -6.69 16.95 13.76
C VAL A 110 -5.45 16.13 14.12
N VAL A 111 -4.93 16.28 15.34
CA VAL A 111 -3.75 15.54 15.82
C VAL A 111 -3.99 14.03 15.73
N TRP A 112 -5.12 13.56 16.23
CA TRP A 112 -5.43 12.13 16.23
C TRP A 112 -5.90 11.62 14.85
N GLY A 113 -6.82 12.33 14.20
CA GLY A 113 -7.47 11.91 12.96
C GLY A 113 -6.62 12.12 11.70
N ILE A 114 -5.63 13.02 11.71
CA ILE A 114 -4.71 13.22 10.59
C ILE A 114 -3.33 12.71 10.95
N PHE A 115 -2.61 13.40 11.84
CA PHE A 115 -1.17 13.17 12.03
C PHE A 115 -0.86 11.79 12.63
N PHE A 116 -1.44 11.48 13.79
CA PHE A 116 -1.20 10.19 14.44
C PHE A 116 -1.70 9.03 13.58
N ARG A 117 -2.93 9.14 13.04
CA ARG A 117 -3.50 8.13 12.15
C ARG A 117 -2.60 7.84 10.94
N ILE A 118 -2.08 8.86 10.24
CA ILE A 118 -1.22 8.66 9.07
C ILE A 118 0.07 7.96 9.47
N VAL A 119 0.75 8.41 10.54
CA VAL A 119 1.98 7.77 11.03
C VAL A 119 1.72 6.30 11.39
N TRP A 120 0.62 6.03 12.09
CA TRP A 120 0.22 4.68 12.47
C TRP A 120 -0.02 3.78 11.25
N VAL A 121 -0.81 4.27 10.29
CA VAL A 121 -1.11 3.56 9.04
C VAL A 121 0.17 3.25 8.28
N TYR A 122 1.05 4.25 8.12
CA TYR A 122 2.33 4.06 7.43
C TYR A 122 3.16 2.95 8.06
N HIS A 123 3.37 2.98 9.39
CA HIS A 123 4.15 1.93 10.03
C HIS A 123 3.49 0.55 9.91
N CYS A 124 2.17 0.45 9.98
CA CYS A 124 1.45 -0.81 9.77
C CYS A 124 1.69 -1.36 8.35
N THR A 125 1.53 -0.51 7.32
CA THR A 125 1.74 -0.92 5.93
C THR A 125 3.21 -1.22 5.63
N TRP A 126 4.14 -0.41 6.14
CA TRP A 126 5.58 -0.63 5.99
C TRP A 126 6.07 -1.90 6.66
N LEU A 127 5.37 -2.41 7.69
CA LEU A 127 5.66 -3.72 8.26
C LEU A 127 5.33 -4.86 7.29
N VAL A 128 4.42 -4.67 6.34
CA VAL A 128 4.19 -5.62 5.25
C VAL A 128 5.47 -5.75 4.44
N ASN A 129 6.00 -4.64 3.92
CA ASN A 129 7.23 -4.64 3.13
C ASN A 129 8.46 -5.15 3.91
N SER A 130 8.54 -4.88 5.22
CA SER A 130 9.75 -5.17 6.00
C SER A 130 9.68 -6.44 6.84
N ALA A 131 8.71 -6.55 7.74
CA ALA A 131 8.62 -7.66 8.66
C ALA A 131 8.20 -8.93 7.93
N THR A 132 7.28 -8.84 6.96
CA THR A 132 6.83 -10.04 6.24
C THR A 132 7.83 -10.53 5.19
N HIS A 133 8.92 -9.80 4.88
CA HIS A 133 10.04 -10.32 4.09
C HIS A 133 11.20 -10.85 4.94
N LYS A 134 11.07 -10.81 6.28
CA LYS A 134 12.16 -11.16 7.21
C LYS A 134 11.75 -12.14 8.31
N PHE A 135 10.53 -12.06 8.80
CA PHE A 135 10.06 -12.79 9.97
C PHE A 135 8.75 -13.51 9.67
N GLY A 136 8.68 -14.79 10.01
CA GLY A 136 7.49 -15.59 9.82
C GLY A 136 7.82 -16.97 9.29
N TYR A 137 6.83 -17.61 8.68
CA TYR A 137 6.97 -18.92 8.04
C TYR A 137 6.53 -18.85 6.57
N ARG A 138 6.86 -19.87 5.78
CA ARG A 138 6.41 -19.97 4.37
C ARG A 138 5.55 -21.22 4.23
N SER A 139 4.38 -21.05 3.62
CA SER A 139 3.46 -22.15 3.29
C SER A 139 3.57 -22.56 1.82
N HIS A 140 4.05 -21.64 0.98
CA HIS A 140 4.12 -21.81 -0.47
C HIS A 140 5.45 -21.30 -1.03
N GLU A 141 5.86 -21.89 -2.14
CA GLU A 141 6.96 -21.40 -2.97
C GLU A 141 6.51 -20.16 -3.75
N SER A 142 7.11 -19.00 -3.46
CA SER A 142 6.80 -17.71 -4.12
C SER A 142 7.95 -17.17 -4.98
N GLY A 143 9.16 -17.73 -4.87
CA GLY A 143 10.35 -17.26 -5.59
C GLY A 143 10.99 -15.98 -5.03
N ASP A 144 10.46 -15.47 -3.92
CA ASP A 144 10.95 -14.32 -3.18
C ASP A 144 11.11 -14.66 -1.69
N ARG A 145 11.34 -13.64 -0.85
CA ARG A 145 11.55 -13.79 0.59
C ARG A 145 10.32 -13.43 1.42
N SER A 146 9.14 -13.29 0.81
CA SER A 146 7.89 -13.11 1.55
C SER A 146 7.65 -14.26 2.55
N THR A 147 6.99 -13.97 3.66
CA THR A 147 6.68 -14.87 4.77
C THR A 147 5.31 -14.50 5.35
N ASN A 148 4.64 -15.48 5.93
CA ASN A 148 3.42 -15.31 6.69
C ASN A 148 3.76 -14.88 8.12
N CYS A 149 3.24 -13.73 8.53
CA CYS A 149 3.53 -13.10 9.81
C CYS A 149 2.22 -12.71 10.51
N TRP A 150 1.77 -13.54 11.45
CA TRP A 150 0.42 -13.44 12.05
C TRP A 150 0.16 -12.10 12.76
N TRP A 151 1.18 -11.53 13.44
CA TRP A 151 1.00 -10.28 14.16
C TRP A 151 0.93 -9.08 13.21
N VAL A 152 1.61 -9.13 12.06
CA VAL A 152 1.39 -8.16 10.98
C VAL A 152 -0.02 -8.34 10.45
N ALA A 153 -0.48 -9.57 10.23
CA ALA A 153 -1.83 -9.82 9.74
C ALA A 153 -2.93 -9.24 10.65
N LEU A 154 -2.71 -9.21 11.97
CA LEU A 154 -3.63 -8.52 12.90
C LEU A 154 -3.64 -7.00 12.74
N LEU A 155 -2.49 -6.39 12.46
CA LEU A 155 -2.37 -4.93 12.32
C LEU A 155 -2.95 -4.41 10.99
N VAL A 156 -2.77 -5.17 9.92
CA VAL A 156 -3.16 -4.78 8.55
C VAL A 156 -4.28 -5.67 7.99
N PHE A 157 -5.16 -6.15 8.86
CA PHE A 157 -6.41 -6.83 8.48
C PHE A 157 -6.26 -8.01 7.51
N GLY A 158 -5.16 -8.77 7.63
CA GLY A 158 -4.89 -9.99 6.86
C GLY A 158 -3.71 -9.91 5.90
N GLU A 159 -3.19 -8.72 5.57
CA GLU A 159 -2.08 -8.54 4.61
C GLU A 159 -0.75 -9.17 5.08
N GLY A 160 -0.65 -9.53 6.36
CA GLY A 160 0.49 -10.27 6.91
C GLY A 160 0.56 -11.74 6.49
N TRP A 161 -0.47 -12.30 5.83
CA TRP A 161 -0.37 -13.59 5.13
C TRP A 161 0.36 -13.42 3.78
N HIS A 162 1.56 -12.86 3.84
CA HIS A 162 2.23 -12.28 2.68
C HIS A 162 2.85 -13.32 1.75
N ASN A 163 3.36 -14.44 2.29
CA ASN A 163 3.84 -15.53 1.45
C ASN A 163 2.72 -16.17 0.63
N ASN A 164 1.53 -16.30 1.23
CA ASN A 164 0.35 -16.76 0.50
C ASN A 164 -0.04 -15.79 -0.62
N HIS A 165 -0.02 -14.49 -0.33
CA HIS A 165 -0.29 -13.44 -1.30
C HIS A 165 0.68 -13.46 -2.47
N HIS A 166 1.98 -13.54 -2.21
CA HIS A 166 3.01 -13.57 -3.24
C HIS A 166 2.93 -14.84 -4.10
N ALA A 167 2.60 -15.99 -3.52
CA ALA A 167 2.37 -17.21 -4.28
C ALA A 167 1.08 -17.16 -5.14
N PHE A 168 0.05 -16.45 -4.67
CA PHE A 168 -1.28 -16.41 -5.30
C PHE A 168 -1.86 -15.00 -5.43
N GLN A 169 -1.13 -14.11 -6.11
CA GLN A 169 -1.44 -12.66 -6.24
C GLN A 169 -2.82 -12.36 -6.87
N TYR A 170 -3.44 -13.34 -7.52
CA TYR A 170 -4.78 -13.27 -8.11
C TYR A 170 -5.90 -13.69 -7.15
N SER A 171 -5.56 -14.20 -5.96
CA SER A 171 -6.54 -14.53 -4.93
C SER A 171 -7.05 -13.28 -4.23
N ALA A 172 -8.36 -13.21 -3.98
CA ALA A 172 -8.93 -12.14 -3.14
C ALA A 172 -8.74 -12.43 -1.64
N ARG A 173 -8.39 -13.68 -1.30
CA ARG A 173 -8.17 -14.15 0.07
C ARG A 173 -6.67 -14.27 0.32
N HIS A 174 -6.17 -13.55 1.32
CA HIS A 174 -4.78 -13.62 1.77
C HIS A 174 -4.53 -14.84 2.69
N GLY A 175 -5.51 -15.19 3.53
CA GLY A 175 -5.50 -16.43 4.32
C GLY A 175 -5.92 -17.64 3.48
N LEU A 176 -4.92 -18.36 2.97
CA LEU A 176 -5.01 -19.58 2.16
C LEU A 176 -4.39 -20.74 2.91
#